data_AF-A0A6G2BEI6-F1
#
_entry.id   AF-A0A6G2BEI6-F1
#
_cell.length_a   1.000
_cell.length_b   1.000
_cell.length_c   1.000
_cell.angle_alpha   90.00
_cell.angle_beta   90.00
_cell.angle_gamma   90.00
#
_symmetry.space_group_name_H-M   'P 1'
#
loop_
_entity.id
_entity.type
_entity.pdbx_description
1 polymer ?
#
loop_
_entity_poly.entity_id
_entity_poly.type
_entity_poly.pdbx_seq_one_letter_code
_entity_poly.pdbx_strand_id
1 'polypeptide(L)'
;MGRRRKRTSRRKPLVVAAVLAALATAVSIGILVLPDGDGEGRRGGGGGRGGWAGGSADVPVVTLPPAPETVPAVRLWEPESGIGWQPGPGTRVVADPDGELADEADLLAEELDAGRSDGPAGPGDVELVLDTEAPDDEVRGREGYALTTAFGRVTVTGRTDTGVFHGTRTLLQAVRGQGRMPAGTVRDWPDRPQRGFMLDIARKHFDAEWIEDRIREMADLKLNQLHLHLSDDQAFRVESDSHPEIVSDPHLTKAELRRIVELANSRHIAVIPEIDSPGHLGAVLDAHPELQLRDADGDPAPGAIDISDPRSARLLDDLLREYAPLFRDQPGPGPFWHLGGDEYRALMASDPEASYPELAEAARRAHGPRAGIRDLAAAWLNDRAATVREEGFTPQVWNDGQHPGGVVEPSEPRQVTYWTGKEIGAREPEEYLREGWEVVNLNDEYLYYVLGEPNQFTYPTGERIYEEWTPAVLRGTEPVPDELAGPDRIRGGRLAVWCDLSGAQTTEQVARGIRMPLRALAQKLWNPAPPVLDWPAFRELADRVT
;
A
#
# COMPACT_ATOMS: atom_id res chain seq x y z
N MET A 1 -31.79 40.72 -44.03
CA MET A 1 -31.49 42.09 -44.54
C MET A 1 -30.58 42.77 -43.52
N GLY A 2 -29.52 43.45 -43.98
CA GLY A 2 -28.27 43.62 -43.23
C GLY A 2 -28.26 44.50 -41.98
N ARG A 3 -27.21 44.36 -41.16
CA ARG A 3 -26.13 45.36 -41.07
C ARG A 3 -24.95 44.89 -40.21
N ARG A 4 -23.76 44.95 -40.81
CA ARG A 4 -22.43 44.93 -40.15
C ARG A 4 -22.25 46.12 -39.21
N ARG A 5 -21.50 45.94 -38.12
CA ARG A 5 -20.57 46.95 -37.59
C ARG A 5 -19.29 46.31 -37.03
N LYS A 6 -18.19 47.05 -37.23
CA LYS A 6 -16.78 46.64 -37.14
C LYS A 6 -16.20 46.81 -35.72
N ARG A 7 -15.21 45.94 -35.42
CA ARG A 7 -13.93 46.11 -34.68
C ARG A 7 -13.86 47.13 -33.54
N THR A 8 -13.25 46.71 -32.44
CA THR A 8 -12.02 47.34 -31.90
C THR A 8 -11.22 46.31 -31.09
N SER A 9 -9.99 46.03 -31.52
CA SER A 9 -8.99 45.31 -30.73
C SER A 9 -8.28 46.31 -29.81
N ARG A 10 -8.19 46.04 -28.52
CA ARG A 10 -7.23 46.67 -27.62
C ARG A 10 -6.30 45.61 -27.07
N ARG A 11 -5.02 45.72 -27.46
CA ARG A 11 -3.88 45.04 -26.84
C ARG A 11 -3.43 45.82 -25.60
N LYS A 12 -2.91 45.08 -24.62
CA LYS A 12 -1.73 45.29 -23.75
C LYS A 12 -2.06 45.00 -22.27
N PRO A 13 -1.09 44.62 -21.41
CA PRO A 13 0.27 44.10 -21.67
C PRO A 13 0.59 42.79 -20.92
N LEU A 14 1.57 42.03 -21.43
CA LEU A 14 2.31 41.05 -20.64
C LEU A 14 3.12 41.78 -19.57
N VAL A 15 2.99 41.35 -18.32
CA VAL A 15 3.95 41.63 -17.25
C VAL A 15 4.70 40.33 -16.98
N VAL A 16 5.95 40.30 -17.38
CA VAL A 16 6.93 39.27 -17.01
C VAL A 16 7.42 39.63 -15.61
N ALA A 17 7.13 38.79 -14.62
CA ALA A 17 7.79 38.82 -13.34
C ALA A 17 8.90 37.76 -13.35
N ALA A 18 10.15 38.24 -13.38
CA ALA A 18 11.33 37.41 -13.20
C ALA A 18 11.47 37.06 -11.71
N VAL A 19 11.47 35.77 -11.39
CA VAL A 19 11.88 35.27 -10.07
C VAL A 19 13.30 34.73 -10.22
N LEU A 20 14.23 35.39 -9.53
CA LEU A 20 15.59 34.93 -9.29
C LEU A 20 15.55 33.87 -8.19
N ALA A 21 15.90 32.62 -8.51
CA ALA A 21 16.28 31.62 -7.53
C ALA A 21 17.79 31.41 -7.61
N ALA A 22 18.50 31.85 -6.57
CA ALA A 22 19.93 31.64 -6.41
C ALA A 22 20.17 30.21 -5.89
N LEU A 23 20.85 29.39 -6.70
CA LEU A 23 21.45 28.12 -6.30
C LEU A 23 22.70 28.40 -5.45
N ALA A 24 22.67 27.95 -4.19
CA ALA A 24 23.87 27.89 -3.35
C ALA A 24 24.45 26.48 -3.42
N THR A 25 25.48 26.30 -4.25
CA THR A 25 26.30 25.10 -4.32
C THR A 25 27.39 25.20 -3.25
N ALA A 26 27.28 24.44 -2.16
CA ALA A 26 28.35 24.30 -1.18
C ALA A 26 29.39 23.29 -1.69
N VAL A 27 30.49 23.79 -2.25
CA VAL A 27 31.70 22.99 -2.52
C VAL A 27 32.61 23.11 -1.30
N SER A 28 32.73 22.03 -0.54
CA SER A 28 33.67 21.91 0.57
C SER A 28 35.09 21.69 0.04
N ILE A 29 35.86 22.77 -0.13
CA ILE A 29 37.31 22.70 -0.35
C ILE A 29 37.97 22.66 1.04
N GLY A 30 38.45 21.49 1.44
CA GLY A 30 39.34 21.35 2.58
C GLY A 30 40.71 21.95 2.25
N ILE A 31 40.98 23.17 2.73
CA ILE A 31 42.33 23.74 2.72
C ILE A 31 43.03 23.26 4.00
N LEU A 32 43.99 22.35 3.82
CA LEU A 32 44.94 21.97 4.86
C LEU A 32 45.92 23.13 5.08
N VAL A 33 45.80 23.82 6.21
CA VAL A 33 46.78 24.83 6.65
C VAL A 33 47.92 24.09 7.35
N LEU A 34 49.12 24.12 6.75
CA LEU A 34 50.37 23.79 7.43
C LEU A 34 50.99 25.07 7.99
N PRO A 35 51.57 25.06 9.21
CA PRO A 35 52.19 26.24 9.78
C PRO A 35 53.60 26.45 9.19
N ASP A 36 53.85 27.67 8.71
CA ASP A 36 55.19 28.16 8.38
C ASP A 36 56.02 28.29 9.67
N GLY A 37 57.19 27.65 9.67
CA GLY A 37 58.25 27.82 10.65
C GLY A 37 59.47 28.46 9.99
N ASP A 38 59.92 29.56 10.58
CA ASP A 38 61.02 30.44 10.15
C ASP A 38 62.38 29.74 9.93
N GLY A 39 63.19 30.30 9.02
CA GLY A 39 64.63 30.05 8.99
C GLY A 39 65.38 30.58 7.77
N GLU A 40 65.85 31.83 7.83
CA GLU A 40 66.81 32.41 6.88
C GLU A 40 68.17 31.66 6.88
N GLY A 41 68.77 31.48 5.69
CA GLY A 41 70.15 30.97 5.58
C GLY A 41 70.72 30.97 4.16
N ARG A 42 71.74 31.79 3.91
CA ARG A 42 72.41 32.09 2.63
C ARG A 42 73.18 30.94 1.96
N ARG A 43 73.14 30.96 0.62
CA ARG A 43 74.19 30.72 -0.42
C ARG A 43 75.05 29.45 -0.36
N GLY A 44 75.02 28.72 -1.50
CA GLY A 44 76.25 28.34 -2.22
C GLY A 44 76.35 26.89 -2.69
N GLY A 45 76.67 26.70 -3.98
CA GLY A 45 77.49 25.57 -4.45
C GLY A 45 76.74 24.49 -5.22
N GLY A 46 77.07 24.37 -6.51
CA GLY A 46 76.48 23.40 -7.42
C GLY A 46 76.90 21.95 -7.19
N GLY A 47 76.18 21.04 -7.84
CA GLY A 47 76.63 19.67 -8.08
C GLY A 47 75.50 18.66 -8.18
N GLY A 48 75.41 17.99 -9.33
CA GLY A 48 74.80 16.66 -9.41
C GLY A 48 73.38 16.60 -9.96
N ARG A 49 73.26 16.51 -11.29
CA ARG A 49 72.09 15.93 -11.95
C ARG A 49 71.98 14.46 -11.54
N GLY A 50 71.02 14.14 -10.68
CA GLY A 50 70.50 12.80 -10.45
C GLY A 50 68.99 12.85 -10.58
N GLY A 51 68.49 12.82 -11.82
CA GLY A 51 67.06 12.77 -12.10
C GLY A 51 66.51 11.39 -11.73
N TRP A 52 66.09 11.22 -10.48
CA TRP A 52 65.12 10.20 -10.14
C TRP A 52 63.78 10.66 -10.71
N ALA A 53 63.29 9.94 -11.71
CA ALA A 53 61.93 10.09 -12.20
C ALA A 53 61.00 9.80 -11.01
N GLY A 54 60.48 10.86 -10.40
CA GLY A 54 59.33 10.77 -9.53
C GLY A 54 58.14 10.39 -10.40
N GLY A 55 57.93 9.09 -10.58
CA GLY A 55 56.62 8.58 -10.94
C GLY A 55 55.69 9.02 -9.81
N SER A 56 54.81 9.97 -10.10
CA SER A 56 53.60 10.14 -9.30
C SER A 56 52.93 8.77 -9.29
N ALA A 57 52.94 8.09 -8.15
CA ALA A 57 52.11 6.92 -7.98
C ALA A 57 50.68 7.38 -8.24
N ASP A 58 50.07 6.89 -9.32
CA ASP A 58 48.64 7.06 -9.56
C ASP A 58 47.94 6.49 -8.32
N VAL A 59 47.43 7.38 -7.46
CA VAL A 59 46.59 6.97 -6.35
C VAL A 59 45.35 6.37 -7.00
N PRO A 60 45.08 5.06 -6.82
CA PRO A 60 43.92 4.45 -7.44
C PRO A 60 42.67 5.19 -6.95
N VAL A 61 41.92 5.75 -7.89
CA VAL A 61 40.60 6.31 -7.59
C VAL A 61 39.73 5.15 -7.14
N VAL A 62 39.40 5.11 -5.85
CA VAL A 62 38.47 4.13 -5.30
C VAL A 62 37.07 4.54 -5.73
N THR A 63 36.54 3.91 -6.77
CA THR A 63 35.15 4.10 -7.20
C THR A 63 34.23 3.40 -6.21
N LEU A 64 33.36 4.18 -5.56
CA LEU A 64 32.34 3.66 -4.65
C LEU A 64 31.19 3.02 -5.45
N PRO A 65 30.60 1.92 -4.97
CA PRO A 65 29.50 1.27 -5.66
C PRO A 65 28.21 2.12 -5.65
N PRO A 66 27.35 2.00 -6.68
CA PRO A 66 26.01 2.58 -6.64
C PRO A 66 25.14 1.89 -5.58
N ALA A 67 23.97 2.47 -5.30
CA ALA A 67 22.96 1.85 -4.45
C ALA A 67 22.50 0.49 -5.02
N PRO A 68 22.06 -0.46 -4.17
CA PRO A 68 21.54 -1.74 -4.64
C PRO A 68 20.31 -1.56 -5.55
N GLU A 69 20.31 -2.31 -6.66
CA GLU A 69 19.18 -2.37 -7.59
C GLU A 69 17.97 -3.04 -6.93
N THR A 70 16.93 -2.26 -6.63
CA THR A 70 15.73 -2.71 -5.89
C THR A 70 14.47 -1.97 -6.30
N VAL A 71 13.32 -2.63 -6.13
CA VAL A 71 11.98 -2.03 -6.23
C VAL A 71 11.17 -2.51 -5.01
N PRO A 72 10.79 -1.62 -4.08
CA PRO A 72 11.08 -0.18 -4.07
C PRO A 72 12.56 0.18 -3.88
N ALA A 73 12.96 1.32 -4.43
CA ALA A 73 14.30 1.88 -4.22
C ALA A 73 14.54 2.26 -2.75
N VAL A 74 15.68 1.83 -2.21
CA VAL A 74 16.08 2.11 -0.82
C VAL A 74 16.18 3.61 -0.52
N ARG A 75 15.81 4.01 0.71
CA ARG A 75 15.80 5.43 1.12
C ARG A 75 17.18 6.04 1.33
N LEU A 76 18.06 5.36 2.07
CA LEU A 76 19.42 5.83 2.35
C LEU A 76 20.44 4.76 1.98
N TRP A 77 21.51 5.21 1.31
CA TRP A 77 22.63 4.38 0.90
C TRP A 77 23.95 5.07 1.22
N GLU A 78 24.77 4.39 2.04
CA GLU A 78 26.12 4.80 2.39
C GLU A 78 27.12 3.79 1.79
N PRO A 79 27.70 4.08 0.60
CA PRO A 79 28.58 3.12 -0.06
C PRO A 79 29.93 3.00 0.65
N GLU A 80 30.46 1.78 0.65
CA GLU A 80 31.82 1.49 1.10
C GLU A 80 32.68 0.88 -0.02
N SER A 81 33.99 1.02 0.09
CA SER A 81 34.91 0.37 -0.84
C SER A 81 34.92 -1.14 -0.60
N GLY A 82 34.69 -1.93 -1.64
CA GLY A 82 34.75 -3.38 -1.54
C GLY A 82 34.00 -4.06 -2.68
N ILE A 83 34.14 -5.39 -2.76
CA ILE A 83 33.45 -6.20 -3.77
C ILE A 83 32.00 -6.53 -3.38
N GLY A 84 31.57 -6.19 -2.16
CA GLY A 84 30.27 -6.54 -1.61
C GLY A 84 30.19 -8.00 -1.16
N TRP A 85 28.99 -8.58 -1.26
CA TRP A 85 28.67 -9.96 -0.92
C TRP A 85 27.86 -10.62 -2.03
N GLN A 86 28.11 -11.90 -2.28
CA GLN A 86 27.33 -12.71 -3.21
C GLN A 86 27.17 -14.12 -2.63
N PRO A 87 26.05 -14.83 -2.92
CA PRO A 87 25.88 -16.20 -2.46
C PRO A 87 26.93 -17.13 -3.06
N GLY A 88 27.27 -18.19 -2.32
CA GLY A 88 28.19 -19.23 -2.75
C GLY A 88 27.94 -20.58 -2.05
N PRO A 89 28.66 -21.65 -2.43
CA PRO A 89 28.36 -23.02 -1.98
C PRO A 89 28.45 -23.28 -0.47
N GLY A 90 29.04 -22.35 0.30
CA GLY A 90 29.15 -22.42 1.75
C GLY A 90 28.39 -21.31 2.47
N THR A 91 27.55 -20.55 1.77
CA THR A 91 26.72 -19.50 2.37
C THR A 91 25.78 -20.10 3.40
N ARG A 92 25.69 -19.45 4.56
CA ARG A 92 24.74 -19.78 5.61
C ARG A 92 23.93 -18.55 5.99
N VAL A 93 22.67 -18.77 6.36
CA VAL A 93 21.84 -17.78 7.04
C VAL A 93 21.92 -18.06 8.53
N VAL A 94 22.39 -17.07 9.29
CA VAL A 94 22.70 -17.15 10.71
C VAL A 94 21.63 -16.39 11.50
N ALA A 95 20.96 -17.11 12.39
CA ALA A 95 19.99 -16.58 13.36
C ALA A 95 19.78 -17.63 14.46
N ASP A 96 19.31 -17.22 15.64
CA ASP A 96 18.91 -18.14 16.70
C ASP A 96 17.78 -19.08 16.21
N PRO A 97 17.97 -20.41 16.20
CA PRO A 97 16.95 -21.35 15.74
C PRO A 97 15.73 -21.43 16.64
N ASP A 98 15.83 -21.00 17.90
CA ASP A 98 14.72 -20.96 18.86
C ASP A 98 14.18 -19.52 19.06
N GLY A 99 14.69 -18.55 18.30
CA GLY A 99 14.35 -17.12 18.41
C GLY A 99 13.24 -16.67 17.44
N GLU A 100 12.85 -15.40 17.57
CA GLU A 100 11.79 -14.75 16.77
C GLU A 100 12.13 -14.59 15.27
N LEU A 101 13.36 -14.86 14.85
CA LEU A 101 13.79 -14.75 13.44
C LEU A 101 14.04 -16.12 12.79
N ALA A 102 13.63 -17.21 13.44
CA ALA A 102 13.95 -18.56 12.98
C ALA A 102 13.31 -18.86 11.62
N ASP A 103 12.06 -18.47 11.42
CA ASP A 103 11.30 -18.63 10.18
C ASP A 103 11.76 -17.67 9.08
N GLU A 104 12.10 -16.40 9.38
CA GLU A 104 12.74 -15.52 8.39
C GLU A 104 14.05 -16.12 7.88
N ALA A 105 14.83 -16.71 8.78
CA ALA A 105 16.11 -17.27 8.42
C ALA A 105 15.98 -18.57 7.62
N ASP A 106 15.00 -19.42 7.95
CA ASP A 106 14.66 -20.62 7.17
C ASP A 106 14.17 -20.24 5.76
N LEU A 107 13.25 -19.28 5.67
CA LEU A 107 12.74 -18.76 4.39
C LEU A 107 13.87 -18.19 3.53
N LEU A 108 14.73 -17.34 4.09
CA LEU A 108 15.84 -16.75 3.35
C LEU A 108 16.86 -17.82 2.92
N ALA A 109 17.11 -18.83 3.75
CA ALA A 109 18.01 -19.92 3.40
C ALA A 109 17.46 -20.73 2.21
N GLU A 110 16.15 -21.02 2.19
CA GLU A 110 15.49 -21.67 1.06
C GLU A 110 15.60 -20.81 -0.22
N GLU A 111 15.31 -19.52 -0.14
CA GLU A 111 15.32 -18.62 -1.29
C GLU A 111 16.73 -18.35 -1.85
N LEU A 112 17.78 -18.51 -1.04
CA LEU A 112 19.18 -18.39 -1.44
C LEU A 112 19.85 -19.72 -1.80
N ASP A 113 19.18 -20.86 -1.62
CA ASP A 113 19.79 -22.20 -1.67
C ASP A 113 21.02 -22.30 -0.74
N ALA A 114 20.83 -21.85 0.52
CA ALA A 114 21.87 -21.72 1.54
C ALA A 114 21.62 -22.64 2.75
N GLY A 115 22.65 -22.85 3.56
CA GLY A 115 22.52 -23.58 4.83
C GLY A 115 21.98 -22.72 5.97
N ARG A 116 21.48 -23.34 7.04
CA ARG A 116 21.19 -22.68 8.32
C ARG A 116 22.34 -22.84 9.31
N SER A 117 22.50 -21.88 10.21
CA SER A 117 23.52 -21.93 11.27
C SER A 117 23.09 -21.11 12.49
N ASP A 118 23.42 -21.61 13.67
CA ASP A 118 23.29 -20.97 14.99
C ASP A 118 24.65 -20.44 15.52
N GLY A 119 25.75 -20.86 14.90
CA GLY A 119 27.10 -20.37 15.22
C GLY A 119 27.40 -18.97 14.69
N PRO A 120 28.56 -18.38 15.05
CA PRO A 120 28.91 -17.01 14.67
C PRO A 120 28.97 -16.82 13.14
N ALA A 121 28.44 -15.69 12.67
CA ALA A 121 28.49 -15.29 11.27
C ALA A 121 29.91 -14.87 10.84
N GLY A 122 30.38 -15.47 9.74
CA GLY A 122 31.67 -15.19 9.12
C GLY A 122 31.55 -14.70 7.68
N PRO A 123 32.68 -14.52 6.97
CA PRO A 123 32.67 -14.20 5.55
C PRO A 123 31.90 -15.27 4.75
N GLY A 124 31.00 -14.83 3.88
CA GLY A 124 30.12 -15.67 3.07
C GLY A 124 28.71 -15.86 3.65
N ASP A 125 28.50 -15.49 4.92
CA ASP A 125 27.21 -15.65 5.60
C ASP A 125 26.33 -14.40 5.52
N VAL A 126 25.03 -14.62 5.77
CA VAL A 126 24.03 -13.58 6.06
C VAL A 126 23.61 -13.74 7.51
N GLU A 127 23.69 -12.68 8.30
CA GLU A 127 23.28 -12.64 9.71
C GLU A 127 21.99 -11.85 9.84
N LEU A 128 20.97 -12.43 10.47
CA LEU A 128 19.73 -11.73 10.80
C LEU A 128 19.75 -11.36 12.29
N VAL A 129 19.45 -10.09 12.59
CA VAL A 129 19.55 -9.53 13.93
C VAL A 129 18.26 -8.81 14.30
N LEU A 130 17.64 -9.26 15.39
CA LEU A 130 16.55 -8.56 16.04
C LEU A 130 17.15 -7.68 17.14
N ASP A 131 17.12 -6.36 16.95
CA ASP A 131 17.55 -5.39 17.95
C ASP A 131 16.39 -4.43 18.25
N THR A 132 15.60 -4.76 19.27
CA THR A 132 14.41 -3.98 19.66
C THR A 132 14.76 -2.57 20.14
N GLU A 133 16.00 -2.37 20.60
CA GLU A 133 16.52 -1.12 21.16
C GLU A 133 17.38 -0.33 20.17
N ALA A 134 17.48 -0.78 18.90
CA ALA A 134 18.19 -0.05 17.87
C ALA A 134 17.70 1.41 17.78
N PRO A 135 18.62 2.41 17.71
CA PRO A 135 18.25 3.81 17.59
C PRO A 135 17.34 4.06 16.37
N ASP A 136 16.35 4.96 16.50
CA ASP A 136 15.36 5.20 15.43
C ASP A 136 15.98 5.84 14.17
N ASP A 137 17.11 6.54 14.31
CA ASP A 137 17.91 7.06 13.20
C ASP A 137 18.71 5.97 12.47
N GLU A 138 18.93 4.81 13.11
CA GLU A 138 19.55 3.64 12.49
C GLU A 138 18.49 2.69 11.90
N VAL A 139 17.45 2.38 12.66
CA VAL A 139 16.36 1.49 12.29
C VAL A 139 15.01 2.12 12.67
N ARG A 140 14.34 2.69 11.66
CA ARG A 140 13.15 3.51 11.89
C ARG A 140 11.86 2.71 11.96
N GLY A 141 11.15 2.86 13.08
CA GLY A 141 9.83 2.24 13.26
C GLY A 141 9.83 0.72 13.16
N ARG A 142 8.64 0.15 12.96
CA ARG A 142 8.42 -1.31 12.95
C ARG A 142 8.87 -2.00 11.66
N GLU A 143 8.69 -1.34 10.51
CA GLU A 143 8.97 -1.94 9.20
C GLU A 143 10.34 -1.57 8.62
N GLY A 144 11.09 -0.73 9.34
CA GLY A 144 12.42 -0.28 8.92
C GLY A 144 13.52 -1.26 9.26
N TYR A 145 14.64 -1.16 8.54
CA TYR A 145 15.80 -2.02 8.70
C TYR A 145 17.10 -1.31 8.31
N ALA A 146 18.20 -1.82 8.86
CA ALA A 146 19.55 -1.56 8.39
C ALA A 146 20.11 -2.82 7.74
N LEU A 147 20.77 -2.69 6.59
CA LEU A 147 21.46 -3.79 5.93
C LEU A 147 22.89 -3.37 5.64
N THR A 148 23.85 -3.99 6.32
CA THR A 148 25.28 -3.70 6.19
C THR A 148 25.99 -4.83 5.47
N THR A 149 26.72 -4.50 4.41
CA THR A 149 27.57 -5.42 3.66
C THR A 149 29.02 -5.02 3.84
N ALA A 150 29.72 -5.73 4.72
CA ALA A 150 31.11 -5.46 5.08
C ALA A 150 31.87 -6.77 5.30
N PHE A 151 33.18 -6.76 5.06
CA PHE A 151 34.06 -7.92 5.28
C PHE A 151 33.61 -9.23 4.61
N GLY A 152 32.88 -9.12 3.50
CA GLY A 152 32.35 -10.27 2.76
C GLY A 152 31.21 -10.99 3.48
N ARG A 153 30.47 -10.33 4.37
CA ARG A 153 29.22 -10.82 4.98
C ARG A 153 28.11 -9.76 4.86
N VAL A 154 26.86 -10.19 5.03
CA VAL A 154 25.69 -9.30 5.15
C VAL A 154 25.11 -9.42 6.56
N THR A 155 24.79 -8.29 7.20
CA THR A 155 24.01 -8.25 8.43
C THR A 155 22.72 -7.47 8.16
N VAL A 156 21.57 -8.04 8.47
CA VAL A 156 20.25 -7.40 8.39
C VAL A 156 19.73 -7.20 9.81
N THR A 157 19.54 -5.95 10.21
CA THR A 157 19.04 -5.59 11.54
C THR A 157 17.69 -4.92 11.44
N GLY A 158 16.72 -5.40 12.21
CA GLY A 158 15.39 -4.81 12.37
C GLY A 158 15.00 -4.70 13.84
N ARG A 159 14.07 -3.80 14.15
CA ARG A 159 13.45 -3.72 15.50
C ARG A 159 12.31 -4.70 15.70
N THR A 160 11.84 -5.29 14.60
CA THR A 160 10.85 -6.35 14.52
C THR A 160 11.30 -7.36 13.46
N ASP A 161 10.74 -8.55 13.51
CA ASP A 161 10.74 -9.55 12.44
C ASP A 161 10.34 -8.96 11.07
N THR A 162 9.29 -8.12 10.99
CA THR A 162 8.88 -7.44 9.75
C THR A 162 9.99 -6.57 9.15
N GLY A 163 10.72 -5.83 9.99
CA GLY A 163 11.87 -5.03 9.54
C GLY A 163 12.96 -5.91 8.92
N VAL A 164 13.35 -6.96 9.65
CA VAL A 164 14.34 -7.94 9.15
C VAL A 164 13.87 -8.57 7.84
N PHE A 165 12.62 -9.01 7.78
CA PHE A 165 12.00 -9.57 6.58
C PHE A 165 12.13 -8.63 5.38
N HIS A 166 11.78 -7.35 5.52
CA HIS A 166 11.95 -6.37 4.44
C HIS A 166 13.41 -6.21 4.00
N GLY A 167 14.36 -6.27 4.94
CA GLY A 167 15.79 -6.28 4.62
C GLY A 167 16.21 -7.49 3.79
N THR A 168 15.65 -8.67 4.07
CA THR A 168 15.88 -9.87 3.26
C THR A 168 15.37 -9.70 1.81
N ARG A 169 14.25 -9.00 1.60
CA ARG A 169 13.72 -8.73 0.25
C ARG A 169 14.70 -7.87 -0.56
N THR A 170 15.25 -6.84 0.07
CA THR A 170 16.28 -5.97 -0.54
C THR A 170 17.54 -6.75 -0.92
N LEU A 171 18.00 -7.65 -0.04
CA LEU A 171 19.13 -8.54 -0.34
C LEU A 171 18.85 -9.41 -1.57
N LEU A 172 17.70 -10.09 -1.59
CA LEU A 172 17.32 -11.00 -2.68
C LEU A 172 17.19 -10.27 -4.01
N GLN A 173 16.55 -9.09 -4.03
CA GLN A 173 16.43 -8.28 -5.23
C GLN A 173 17.79 -7.82 -5.76
N ALA A 174 18.69 -7.37 -4.89
CA ALA A 174 20.05 -7.00 -5.29
C ALA A 174 20.82 -8.20 -5.87
N VAL A 175 20.68 -9.39 -5.28
CA VAL A 175 21.29 -10.62 -5.82
C VAL A 175 20.71 -10.98 -7.18
N ARG A 176 19.39 -10.90 -7.37
CA ARG A 176 18.73 -11.19 -8.67
C ARG A 176 19.15 -10.19 -9.75
N GLY A 177 19.16 -8.90 -9.44
CA GLY A 177 19.42 -7.83 -10.41
C GLY A 177 20.87 -7.71 -10.87
N GLN A 178 21.82 -7.85 -9.94
CA GLN A 178 23.23 -7.56 -10.19
C GLN A 178 24.19 -8.65 -9.66
N GLY A 179 23.66 -9.79 -9.20
CA GLY A 179 24.43 -10.96 -8.75
C GLY A 179 25.10 -10.80 -7.38
N ARG A 180 24.90 -9.66 -6.70
CA ARG A 180 25.56 -9.32 -5.43
C ARG A 180 24.83 -8.22 -4.67
N MET A 181 25.05 -8.17 -3.37
CA MET A 181 24.82 -6.99 -2.55
C MET A 181 26.08 -6.11 -2.57
N PRO A 182 26.03 -4.81 -2.92
CA PRO A 182 27.21 -3.95 -2.94
C PRO A 182 27.73 -3.66 -1.52
N ALA A 183 29.02 -3.33 -1.40
CA ALA A 183 29.61 -2.96 -0.10
C ALA A 183 29.08 -1.60 0.38
N GLY A 184 28.63 -1.54 1.63
CA GLY A 184 28.04 -0.35 2.22
C GLY A 184 26.86 -0.66 3.14
N THR A 185 26.15 0.39 3.54
CA THR A 185 25.00 0.31 4.46
C THR A 185 23.74 0.92 3.83
N VAL A 186 22.66 0.14 3.84
CA VAL A 186 21.30 0.60 3.56
C VAL A 186 20.61 0.91 4.88
N ARG A 187 19.89 2.04 4.95
CA ARG A 187 18.86 2.29 5.97
C ARG A 187 17.56 2.62 5.25
N ASP A 188 16.50 1.86 5.53
CA ASP A 188 15.30 1.89 4.71
C ASP A 188 14.04 1.64 5.53
N TRP A 189 12.92 2.27 5.14
CA TRP A 189 11.63 2.23 5.83
C TRP A 189 10.53 2.81 4.93
N PRO A 190 9.25 2.42 5.08
CA PRO A 190 8.18 2.94 4.23
C PRO A 190 7.82 4.40 4.54
N ASP A 191 7.34 5.14 3.53
CA ASP A 191 6.67 6.44 3.71
C ASP A 191 5.27 6.26 4.31
N ARG A 192 4.51 5.32 3.76
CA ARG A 192 3.11 5.06 4.12
C ARG A 192 2.98 3.72 4.87
N PRO A 193 2.33 3.67 6.03
CA PRO A 193 2.19 2.45 6.81
C PRO A 193 1.23 1.41 6.22
N GLN A 194 0.31 1.81 5.32
CA GLN A 194 -0.67 0.92 4.70
C GLN A 194 -0.45 0.84 3.19
N ARG A 195 0.00 -0.30 2.68
CA ARG A 195 0.42 -0.45 1.28
C ARG A 195 -0.09 -1.78 0.76
N GLY A 196 -0.99 -1.75 -0.23
CA GLY A 196 -1.69 -2.98 -0.51
C GLY A 196 -2.26 -3.17 -1.90
N PHE A 197 -2.99 -4.26 -1.98
CA PHE A 197 -3.69 -4.76 -3.15
C PHE A 197 -5.09 -5.18 -2.70
N MET A 198 -6.12 -4.81 -3.46
CA MET A 198 -7.50 -5.21 -3.26
C MET A 198 -7.93 -6.12 -4.43
N LEU A 199 -8.62 -7.21 -4.11
CA LEU A 199 -9.09 -8.19 -5.08
C LEU A 199 -10.57 -8.50 -4.86
N ASP A 200 -11.37 -8.18 -5.86
CA ASP A 200 -12.74 -8.67 -6.01
C ASP A 200 -12.72 -10.16 -6.38
N ILE A 201 -12.96 -11.01 -5.38
CA ILE A 201 -13.16 -12.43 -5.59
C ILE A 201 -14.65 -12.79 -5.71
N ALA A 202 -15.56 -11.88 -5.35
CA ALA A 202 -17.00 -12.04 -5.43
C ALA A 202 -17.44 -12.25 -6.89
N ARG A 203 -17.17 -11.27 -7.76
CA ARG A 203 -17.64 -11.28 -9.16
C ARG A 203 -16.87 -12.27 -10.03
N LYS A 204 -15.60 -12.54 -9.69
CA LYS A 204 -14.74 -13.52 -10.37
C LYS A 204 -14.02 -14.41 -9.37
N HIS A 205 -14.16 -15.72 -9.54
CA HIS A 205 -13.38 -16.68 -8.76
C HIS A 205 -11.90 -16.65 -9.14
N PHE A 206 -11.05 -16.63 -8.11
CA PHE A 206 -9.61 -16.87 -8.18
C PHE A 206 -9.28 -18.04 -7.25
N ASP A 207 -8.56 -19.03 -7.76
CA ASP A 207 -8.15 -20.18 -6.96
C ASP A 207 -7.18 -19.74 -5.84
N ALA A 208 -7.13 -20.50 -4.74
CA ALA A 208 -6.27 -20.16 -3.60
C ALA A 208 -4.78 -20.02 -3.99
N GLU A 209 -4.27 -20.92 -4.83
CA GLU A 209 -2.90 -20.84 -5.37
C GLU A 209 -2.66 -19.53 -6.11
N TRP A 210 -3.67 -19.03 -6.83
CA TRP A 210 -3.55 -17.74 -7.50
C TRP A 210 -3.39 -16.61 -6.48
N ILE A 211 -4.14 -16.61 -5.39
CA ILE A 211 -4.03 -15.57 -4.35
C ILE A 211 -2.67 -15.68 -3.63
N GLU A 212 -2.22 -16.90 -3.35
CA GLU A 212 -0.93 -17.17 -2.70
C GLU A 212 0.26 -16.63 -3.51
N ASP A 213 0.26 -16.80 -4.83
CA ASP A 213 1.31 -16.23 -5.69
C ASP A 213 1.34 -14.70 -5.63
N ARG A 214 0.16 -14.06 -5.53
CA ARG A 214 0.04 -12.61 -5.39
C ARG A 214 0.55 -12.13 -4.03
N ILE A 215 0.34 -12.91 -2.97
CA ILE A 215 0.99 -12.66 -1.67
C ILE A 215 2.52 -12.71 -1.80
N ARG A 216 3.08 -13.72 -2.48
CA ARG A 216 4.54 -13.84 -2.68
C ARG A 216 5.11 -12.64 -3.45
N GLU A 217 4.40 -12.17 -4.46
CA GLU A 217 4.74 -10.98 -5.25
C GLU A 217 4.66 -9.69 -4.42
N MET A 218 3.57 -9.51 -3.66
CA MET A 218 3.39 -8.38 -2.74
C MET A 218 4.53 -8.30 -1.71
N ALA A 219 4.96 -9.45 -1.20
CA ALA A 219 6.00 -9.55 -0.20
C ALA A 219 7.36 -9.06 -0.73
N ASP A 220 7.72 -9.42 -1.96
CA ASP A 220 8.94 -8.93 -2.62
C ASP A 220 8.90 -7.39 -2.81
N LEU A 221 7.70 -6.86 -3.07
CA LEU A 221 7.44 -5.42 -3.22
C LEU A 221 7.25 -4.67 -1.89
N LYS A 222 7.35 -5.36 -0.74
CA LYS A 222 7.12 -4.80 0.60
C LYS A 222 5.74 -4.15 0.77
N LEU A 223 4.74 -4.65 0.03
CA LEU A 223 3.33 -4.37 0.27
C LEU A 223 2.86 -5.22 1.46
N ASN A 224 2.04 -4.67 2.35
CA ASN A 224 1.71 -5.27 3.64
C ASN A 224 0.21 -5.48 3.88
N GLN A 225 -0.65 -5.25 2.88
CA GLN A 225 -2.10 -5.43 3.01
C GLN A 225 -2.72 -6.08 1.76
N LEU A 226 -3.42 -7.19 1.95
CA LEU A 226 -4.29 -7.82 0.95
C LEU A 226 -5.75 -7.61 1.37
N HIS A 227 -6.49 -6.81 0.63
CA HIS A 227 -7.92 -6.60 0.84
C HIS A 227 -8.72 -7.56 -0.04
N LEU A 228 -9.50 -8.47 0.56
CA LEU A 228 -10.32 -9.44 -0.16
C LEU A 228 -11.79 -9.06 -0.06
N HIS A 229 -12.40 -8.76 -1.21
CA HIS A 229 -13.82 -8.50 -1.33
C HIS A 229 -14.57 -9.81 -1.57
N LEU A 230 -15.14 -10.33 -0.48
CA LEU A 230 -15.62 -11.71 -0.37
C LEU A 230 -17.04 -11.90 -0.92
N SER A 231 -17.82 -10.83 -0.95
CA SER A 231 -19.25 -10.85 -1.27
C SER A 231 -19.67 -9.61 -2.06
N ASP A 232 -20.51 -9.81 -3.07
CA ASP A 232 -21.16 -8.76 -3.86
C ASP A 232 -22.54 -9.27 -4.32
N ASP A 233 -23.22 -8.50 -5.17
CA ASP A 233 -24.50 -8.87 -5.77
C ASP A 233 -24.46 -10.20 -6.53
N GLN A 234 -23.31 -10.52 -7.13
CA GLN A 234 -23.18 -11.66 -8.04
C GLN A 234 -22.84 -12.98 -7.34
N ALA A 235 -22.18 -12.94 -6.17
CA ALA A 235 -21.82 -14.14 -5.43
C ALA A 235 -21.30 -13.84 -4.02
N PHE A 236 -21.46 -14.81 -3.12
CA PHE A 236 -20.73 -14.93 -1.86
C PHE A 236 -19.70 -16.06 -1.99
N ARG A 237 -18.40 -15.73 -2.05
CA ARG A 237 -17.36 -16.61 -2.61
C ARG A 237 -16.50 -17.33 -1.57
N VAL A 238 -17.03 -17.45 -0.37
CA VAL A 238 -16.36 -18.12 0.76
C VAL A 238 -17.32 -19.05 1.48
N GLU A 239 -16.81 -20.21 1.91
CA GLU A 239 -17.57 -21.23 2.65
C GLU A 239 -18.05 -20.70 4.00
N SER A 240 -19.36 -20.72 4.23
CA SER A 240 -20.01 -20.37 5.50
C SER A 240 -20.67 -21.58 6.16
N ASP A 241 -20.36 -21.78 7.44
CA ASP A 241 -21.00 -22.76 8.33
C ASP A 241 -22.31 -22.23 8.91
N SER A 242 -22.41 -20.92 9.20
CA SER A 242 -23.61 -20.32 9.80
C SER A 242 -24.71 -20.07 8.77
N HIS A 243 -24.31 -19.76 7.53
CA HIS A 243 -25.19 -19.46 6.40
C HIS A 243 -24.75 -20.23 5.14
N PRO A 244 -24.80 -21.57 5.11
CA PRO A 244 -24.41 -22.34 3.92
C PRO A 244 -25.31 -22.04 2.69
N GLU A 245 -26.50 -21.49 2.89
CA GLU A 245 -27.46 -21.15 1.85
C GLU A 245 -27.06 -19.98 0.93
N ILE A 246 -26.15 -19.10 1.36
CA ILE A 246 -25.71 -17.95 0.57
C ILE A 246 -24.46 -18.27 -0.29
N VAL A 247 -23.76 -19.36 0.01
CA VAL A 247 -22.46 -19.70 -0.59
C VAL A 247 -22.64 -20.03 -2.08
N SER A 248 -21.86 -19.37 -2.93
CA SER A 248 -21.95 -19.49 -4.38
C SER A 248 -20.85 -20.37 -4.95
N ASP A 249 -21.16 -21.19 -5.96
CA ASP A 249 -20.13 -21.98 -6.65
C ASP A 249 -19.53 -21.26 -7.87
N PRO A 250 -18.20 -21.40 -8.11
CA PRO A 250 -17.18 -21.90 -7.18
C PRO A 250 -16.89 -20.93 -6.00
N HIS A 251 -16.37 -21.43 -4.88
CA HIS A 251 -15.98 -20.64 -3.69
C HIS A 251 -14.65 -21.13 -3.10
N LEU A 252 -14.03 -20.30 -2.25
CA LEU A 252 -12.93 -20.70 -1.38
C LEU A 252 -13.47 -21.37 -0.11
N THR A 253 -12.91 -22.53 0.22
CA THR A 253 -13.15 -23.22 1.50
C THR A 253 -12.49 -22.48 2.67
N LYS A 254 -12.95 -22.71 3.90
CA LYS A 254 -12.26 -22.21 5.11
C LYS A 254 -10.85 -22.75 5.26
N ALA A 255 -10.58 -23.93 4.73
CA ALA A 255 -9.23 -24.49 4.69
C ALA A 255 -8.32 -23.71 3.72
N GLU A 256 -8.84 -23.28 2.57
CA GLU A 256 -8.13 -22.41 1.63
C GLU A 256 -7.88 -21.02 2.20
N LEU A 257 -8.91 -20.39 2.78
CA LEU A 257 -8.76 -19.10 3.43
C LEU A 257 -7.71 -19.13 4.54
N ARG A 258 -7.70 -20.19 5.36
CA ARG A 258 -6.67 -20.35 6.41
C ARG A 258 -5.27 -20.43 5.82
N ARG A 259 -5.06 -21.20 4.73
CA ARG A 259 -3.75 -21.27 4.06
C ARG A 259 -3.32 -19.91 3.49
N ILE A 260 -4.25 -19.18 2.88
CA ILE A 260 -4.01 -17.82 2.35
C ILE A 260 -3.55 -16.90 3.49
N VAL A 261 -4.27 -16.90 4.61
CA VAL A 261 -3.93 -16.08 5.78
C VAL A 261 -2.60 -16.49 6.39
N GLU A 262 -2.34 -17.78 6.58
CA GLU A 262 -1.07 -18.28 7.13
C GLU A 262 0.12 -17.87 6.26
N LEU A 263 0.01 -17.99 4.93
CA LEU A 263 1.04 -17.53 4.00
C LEU A 263 1.20 -16.01 4.03
N ALA A 264 0.10 -15.25 4.09
CA ALA A 264 0.16 -13.80 4.18
C ALA A 264 0.89 -13.34 5.46
N ASN A 265 0.55 -13.96 6.60
CA ASN A 265 1.19 -13.71 7.88
C ASN A 265 2.69 -14.03 7.84
N SER A 266 3.08 -15.18 7.28
CA SER A 266 4.50 -15.56 7.11
C SER A 266 5.27 -14.65 6.13
N ARG A 267 4.56 -13.73 5.47
CA ARG A 267 5.10 -12.72 4.54
C ARG A 267 4.85 -11.30 5.02
N HIS A 268 4.48 -11.13 6.29
CA HIS A 268 4.24 -9.85 6.92
C HIS A 268 3.13 -9.01 6.22
N ILE A 269 2.14 -9.70 5.63
CA ILE A 269 0.99 -9.12 4.95
C ILE A 269 -0.28 -9.39 5.75
N ALA A 270 -1.00 -8.33 6.11
CA ALA A 270 -2.32 -8.44 6.73
C ALA A 270 -3.41 -8.68 5.67
N VAL A 271 -4.27 -9.67 5.89
CA VAL A 271 -5.47 -9.90 5.07
C VAL A 271 -6.66 -9.17 5.69
N ILE A 272 -7.27 -8.28 4.92
CA ILE A 272 -8.45 -7.49 5.29
C ILE A 272 -9.65 -8.13 4.61
N PRO A 273 -10.58 -8.78 5.34
CA PRO A 273 -11.82 -9.27 4.75
C PRO A 273 -12.82 -8.12 4.57
N GLU A 274 -13.58 -8.21 3.48
CA GLU A 274 -14.75 -7.37 3.24
C GLU A 274 -15.98 -8.22 3.00
N ILE A 275 -17.02 -7.95 3.81
CA ILE A 275 -18.39 -8.34 3.53
C ILE A 275 -19.15 -7.03 3.39
N ASP A 276 -19.52 -6.71 2.16
CA ASP A 276 -20.12 -5.43 1.84
C ASP A 276 -21.55 -5.32 2.41
N SER A 277 -21.86 -4.19 3.01
CA SER A 277 -23.18 -3.88 3.54
C SER A 277 -23.32 -2.37 3.78
N PRO A 278 -24.54 -1.79 3.65
CA PRO A 278 -25.81 -2.46 3.37
C PRO A 278 -26.19 -2.57 1.89
N GLY A 279 -25.32 -2.12 0.98
CA GLY A 279 -25.40 -2.37 -0.46
C GLY A 279 -24.76 -3.70 -0.85
N HIS A 280 -24.77 -4.02 -2.15
CA HIS A 280 -24.05 -5.16 -2.76
C HIS A 280 -24.26 -6.53 -2.09
N LEU A 281 -25.46 -6.77 -1.56
CA LEU A 281 -25.83 -8.02 -0.88
C LEU A 281 -26.70 -8.93 -1.75
N GLY A 282 -26.76 -8.75 -3.07
CA GLY A 282 -27.62 -9.54 -3.96
C GLY A 282 -27.53 -11.06 -3.76
N ALA A 283 -26.32 -11.63 -3.68
CA ALA A 283 -26.15 -13.08 -3.45
C ALA A 283 -26.70 -13.54 -2.09
N VAL A 284 -26.61 -12.71 -1.06
CA VAL A 284 -27.19 -12.96 0.27
C VAL A 284 -28.72 -12.86 0.22
N LEU A 285 -29.24 -11.84 -0.47
CA LEU A 285 -30.66 -11.55 -0.56
C LEU A 285 -31.42 -12.50 -1.48
N ASP A 286 -30.74 -13.19 -2.41
CA ASP A 286 -31.33 -14.28 -3.19
C ASP A 286 -31.81 -15.44 -2.29
N ALA A 287 -31.08 -15.72 -1.21
CA ALA A 287 -31.47 -16.69 -0.19
C ALA A 287 -32.45 -16.11 0.84
N HIS A 288 -32.41 -14.78 1.05
CA HIS A 288 -33.21 -14.05 2.05
C HIS A 288 -34.02 -12.89 1.45
N PRO A 289 -34.95 -13.15 0.51
CA PRO A 289 -35.72 -12.09 -0.16
C PRO A 289 -36.64 -11.34 0.81
N GLU A 290 -36.92 -11.90 1.99
CA GLU A 290 -37.67 -11.25 3.07
C GLU A 290 -36.89 -10.15 3.81
N LEU A 291 -35.58 -10.05 3.60
CA LEU A 291 -34.71 -9.03 4.18
C LEU A 291 -34.37 -7.91 3.19
N GLN A 292 -34.81 -8.03 1.94
CA GLN A 292 -34.53 -7.03 0.90
C GLN A 292 -35.35 -5.75 1.11
N LEU A 293 -34.68 -4.60 0.99
CA LEU A 293 -35.31 -3.29 1.04
C LEU A 293 -36.31 -3.13 -0.11
N ARG A 294 -37.43 -2.46 0.17
CA ARG A 294 -38.44 -2.10 -0.83
C ARG A 294 -38.62 -0.60 -0.92
N ASP A 295 -38.86 -0.10 -2.12
CA ASP A 295 -39.17 1.31 -2.35
C ASP A 295 -40.65 1.63 -2.05
N ALA A 296 -41.03 2.89 -2.26
CA ALA A 296 -42.39 3.39 -2.03
C ALA A 296 -43.48 2.70 -2.88
N ASP A 297 -43.12 2.14 -4.03
CA ASP A 297 -44.04 1.40 -4.90
C ASP A 297 -44.10 -0.10 -4.54
N GLY A 298 -43.25 -0.54 -3.60
CA GLY A 298 -43.13 -1.91 -3.13
C GLY A 298 -42.17 -2.76 -3.94
N ASP A 299 -41.45 -2.16 -4.89
CA ASP A 299 -40.47 -2.86 -5.73
C ASP A 299 -39.18 -3.11 -4.92
N PRO A 300 -38.56 -4.30 -5.08
CA PRO A 300 -37.32 -4.62 -4.38
C PRO A 300 -36.16 -3.75 -4.88
N ALA A 301 -35.42 -3.15 -3.95
CA ALA A 301 -34.19 -2.46 -4.24
C ALA A 301 -33.06 -3.49 -4.48
N PRO A 302 -32.47 -3.58 -5.68
CA PRO A 302 -31.42 -4.55 -5.97
C PRO A 302 -30.23 -4.38 -5.02
N GLY A 303 -29.72 -5.49 -4.48
CA GLY A 303 -28.54 -5.52 -3.61
C GLY A 303 -28.68 -4.86 -2.24
N ALA A 304 -29.81 -4.20 -1.96
CA ALA A 304 -29.98 -3.41 -0.74
C ALA A 304 -30.74 -4.18 0.33
N ILE A 305 -30.09 -4.42 1.47
CA ILE A 305 -30.75 -5.02 2.64
C ILE A 305 -31.57 -3.96 3.39
N ASP A 306 -32.70 -4.38 3.97
CA ASP A 306 -33.50 -3.52 4.86
C ASP A 306 -32.79 -3.37 6.20
N ILE A 307 -32.11 -2.23 6.37
CA ILE A 307 -31.35 -1.89 7.58
C ILE A 307 -32.25 -1.55 8.79
N SER A 308 -33.57 -1.47 8.61
CA SER A 308 -34.52 -1.27 9.71
C SER A 308 -35.00 -2.59 10.34
N ASP A 309 -34.78 -3.73 9.67
CA ASP A 309 -35.13 -5.04 10.19
C ASP A 309 -34.00 -5.62 11.07
N PRO A 310 -34.24 -5.90 12.36
CA PRO A 310 -33.24 -6.54 13.22
C PRO A 310 -32.76 -7.92 12.76
N ARG A 311 -33.51 -8.61 11.88
CA ARG A 311 -33.07 -9.87 11.24
C ARG A 311 -31.91 -9.64 10.29
N SER A 312 -31.92 -8.54 9.54
CA SER A 312 -30.83 -8.13 8.66
C SER A 312 -29.53 -7.95 9.43
N ALA A 313 -29.59 -7.22 10.55
CA ALA A 313 -28.44 -7.01 11.42
C ALA A 313 -27.88 -8.33 11.97
N ARG A 314 -28.76 -9.25 12.42
CA ARG A 314 -28.34 -10.56 12.92
C ARG A 314 -27.60 -11.40 11.88
N LEU A 315 -28.11 -11.45 10.65
CA LEU A 315 -27.46 -12.20 9.56
C LEU A 315 -26.04 -11.69 9.32
N LEU A 316 -25.86 -10.37 9.19
CA LEU A 316 -24.53 -9.81 8.98
C LEU A 316 -23.63 -10.02 10.20
N ASP A 317 -24.15 -9.80 11.42
CA ASP A 317 -23.36 -10.00 12.63
C ASP A 317 -22.93 -11.46 12.84
N ASP A 318 -23.74 -12.44 12.42
CA ASP A 318 -23.40 -13.86 12.46
C ASP A 318 -22.24 -14.17 11.49
N LEU A 319 -22.30 -13.64 10.25
CA LEU A 319 -21.20 -13.73 9.29
C LEU A 319 -19.91 -13.07 9.80
N LEU A 320 -19.98 -11.84 10.30
CA LEU A 320 -18.82 -11.13 10.82
C LEU A 320 -18.12 -11.93 11.93
N ARG A 321 -18.89 -12.47 12.88
CA ARG A 321 -18.35 -13.29 13.98
C ARG A 321 -17.82 -14.65 13.52
N GLU A 322 -18.43 -15.24 12.48
CA GLU A 322 -17.98 -16.52 11.94
C GLU A 322 -16.56 -16.43 11.37
N TYR A 323 -16.28 -15.37 10.61
CA TYR A 323 -15.01 -15.19 9.90
C TYR A 323 -13.94 -14.50 10.74
N ALA A 324 -14.31 -13.72 11.76
CA ALA A 324 -13.38 -13.04 12.66
C ALA A 324 -12.18 -13.89 13.15
N PRO A 325 -12.37 -15.13 13.64
CA PRO A 325 -11.24 -15.96 14.09
C PRO A 325 -10.20 -16.29 13.00
N LEU A 326 -10.57 -16.23 11.71
CA LEU A 326 -9.63 -16.46 10.60
C LEU A 326 -8.72 -15.26 10.34
N PHE A 327 -9.17 -14.04 10.65
CA PHE A 327 -8.50 -12.80 10.22
C PHE A 327 -7.96 -11.95 11.38
N ARG A 328 -8.16 -12.32 12.64
CA ARG A 328 -7.80 -11.46 13.77
C ARG A 328 -6.31 -11.44 14.13
N ASP A 329 -5.60 -12.53 13.85
CA ASP A 329 -4.18 -12.68 14.18
C ASP A 329 -3.34 -12.32 12.93
N GLN A 330 -2.98 -11.04 12.78
CA GLN A 330 -2.32 -10.48 11.57
C GLN A 330 -1.14 -9.56 11.94
N PRO A 331 -0.11 -9.46 11.08
CA PRO A 331 1.00 -8.53 11.26
C PRO A 331 0.62 -7.08 10.96
N GLY A 332 1.53 -6.15 11.24
CA GLY A 332 1.43 -4.75 10.78
C GLY A 332 0.45 -3.85 11.56
N PRO A 333 -0.07 -2.77 10.95
CA PRO A 333 -0.91 -1.78 11.65
C PRO A 333 -2.36 -2.24 11.91
N GLY A 334 -2.71 -3.48 11.57
CA GLY A 334 -4.03 -4.07 11.78
C GLY A 334 -4.18 -4.80 13.12
N PRO A 335 -5.21 -5.67 13.26
CA PRO A 335 -6.07 -6.18 12.19
C PRO A 335 -7.19 -5.19 11.79
N PHE A 336 -7.54 -5.18 10.49
CA PHE A 336 -8.63 -4.36 9.94
C PHE A 336 -9.76 -5.23 9.39
N TRP A 337 -10.97 -4.70 9.41
CA TRP A 337 -12.13 -5.30 8.76
C TRP A 337 -12.82 -4.25 7.90
N HIS A 338 -13.11 -4.57 6.63
CA HIS A 338 -13.85 -3.66 5.76
C HIS A 338 -15.36 -3.98 5.83
N LEU A 339 -16.17 -2.99 6.20
CA LEU A 339 -17.62 -3.15 6.33
C LEU A 339 -18.37 -2.79 5.05
N GLY A 340 -17.63 -2.39 4.01
CA GLY A 340 -18.16 -1.86 2.76
C GLY A 340 -18.80 -0.50 2.98
N GLY A 341 -20.07 -0.39 2.60
CA GLY A 341 -20.92 0.77 2.87
C GLY A 341 -21.07 1.73 1.70
N ASP A 342 -20.54 1.37 0.54
CA ASP A 342 -20.72 2.08 -0.71
C ASP A 342 -22.10 1.81 -1.33
N GLU A 343 -22.49 2.73 -2.22
CA GLU A 343 -23.60 2.65 -3.17
C GLU A 343 -24.95 2.15 -2.62
N TYR A 344 -25.21 2.31 -1.31
CA TYR A 344 -26.47 1.84 -0.73
C TYR A 344 -27.66 2.46 -1.44
N ARG A 345 -28.48 1.60 -2.07
CA ARG A 345 -29.47 2.00 -3.08
C ARG A 345 -30.42 3.10 -2.61
N ALA A 346 -30.76 3.13 -1.32
CA ALA A 346 -31.61 4.17 -0.76
C ALA A 346 -30.99 5.56 -0.79
N LEU A 347 -29.68 5.65 -0.54
CA LEU A 347 -28.93 6.90 -0.49
C LEU A 347 -28.45 7.37 -1.87
N MET A 348 -28.56 6.50 -2.89
CA MET A 348 -28.31 6.84 -4.29
C MET A 348 -29.55 7.44 -5.00
N ALA A 349 -30.71 7.41 -4.35
CA ALA A 349 -31.91 8.07 -4.88
C ALA A 349 -31.77 9.61 -4.79
N SER A 350 -32.35 10.32 -5.75
CA SER A 350 -32.34 11.80 -5.74
C SER A 350 -33.12 12.42 -4.56
N ASP A 351 -34.10 11.68 -4.05
CA ASP A 351 -34.86 11.99 -2.83
C ASP A 351 -35.04 10.70 -2.02
N PRO A 352 -34.04 10.33 -1.20
CA PRO A 352 -34.05 9.09 -0.43
C PRO A 352 -35.32 8.93 0.42
N GLU A 353 -35.73 9.97 1.14
CA GLU A 353 -36.88 9.92 2.04
C GLU A 353 -38.20 9.72 1.29
N ALA A 354 -38.35 10.29 0.09
CA ALA A 354 -39.52 10.07 -0.74
C ALA A 354 -39.53 8.68 -1.40
N SER A 355 -38.35 8.20 -1.81
CA SER A 355 -38.22 6.87 -2.43
C SER A 355 -38.37 5.72 -1.43
N TYR A 356 -38.01 5.93 -0.16
CA TYR A 356 -38.04 4.90 0.90
C TYR A 356 -38.68 5.44 2.19
N PRO A 357 -40.00 5.74 2.16
CA PRO A 357 -40.67 6.42 3.27
C PRO A 357 -40.68 5.60 4.56
N GLU A 358 -40.81 4.28 4.47
CA GLU A 358 -40.79 3.38 5.65
C GLU A 358 -39.42 3.39 6.34
N LEU A 359 -38.33 3.42 5.55
CA LEU A 359 -36.97 3.51 6.05
C LEU A 359 -36.70 4.86 6.72
N ALA A 360 -37.21 5.95 6.13
CA ALA A 360 -37.15 7.28 6.72
C ALA A 360 -37.96 7.37 8.03
N GLU A 361 -39.10 6.69 8.12
CA GLU A 361 -39.84 6.56 9.38
C GLU A 361 -39.06 5.76 10.43
N ALA A 362 -38.41 4.67 10.02
CA ALA A 362 -37.55 3.89 10.91
C ALA A 362 -36.41 4.74 11.48
N ALA A 363 -35.75 5.53 10.64
CA ALA A 363 -34.71 6.47 11.08
C ALA A 363 -35.25 7.46 12.13
N ARG A 364 -36.43 8.06 11.88
CA ARG A 364 -37.05 9.00 12.83
C ARG A 364 -37.46 8.34 14.14
N ARG A 365 -37.94 7.09 14.09
CA ARG A 365 -38.28 6.31 15.29
C ARG A 365 -37.03 6.01 16.13
N ALA A 366 -35.93 5.64 15.48
CA ALA A 366 -34.70 5.23 16.15
C ALA A 366 -33.89 6.41 16.70
N HIS A 367 -33.75 7.49 15.92
CA HIS A 367 -32.80 8.58 16.20
C HIS A 367 -33.46 9.96 16.32
N GLY A 368 -34.79 10.02 16.34
CA GLY A 368 -35.57 11.23 16.61
C GLY A 368 -36.02 11.98 15.35
N PRO A 369 -36.84 13.03 15.50
CA PRO A 369 -37.61 13.63 14.39
C PRO A 369 -36.75 14.33 13.32
N ARG A 370 -35.47 14.58 13.59
CA ARG A 370 -34.52 15.19 12.64
C ARG A 370 -33.69 14.17 11.86
N ALA A 371 -33.81 12.88 12.18
CA ALA A 371 -33.07 11.82 11.51
C ALA A 371 -33.68 11.48 10.14
N GLY A 372 -32.80 11.20 9.17
CA GLY A 372 -33.13 10.69 7.84
C GLY A 372 -32.47 9.35 7.57
N ILE A 373 -32.59 8.83 6.34
CA ILE A 373 -32.07 7.49 6.00
C ILE A 373 -30.56 7.40 6.21
N ARG A 374 -29.82 8.48 5.93
CA ARG A 374 -28.37 8.56 6.18
C ARG A 374 -27.99 8.31 7.64
N ASP A 375 -28.85 8.72 8.59
CA ASP A 375 -28.60 8.53 10.02
C ASP A 375 -28.78 7.07 10.41
N LEU A 376 -29.76 6.41 9.80
CA LEU A 376 -29.97 4.97 9.99
C LEU A 376 -28.84 4.15 9.34
N ALA A 377 -28.32 4.57 8.19
CA ALA A 377 -27.15 3.94 7.56
C ALA A 377 -25.85 4.17 8.37
N ALA A 378 -25.65 5.38 8.90
CA ALA A 378 -24.53 5.65 9.81
C ALA A 378 -24.63 4.80 11.09
N ALA A 379 -25.82 4.69 11.66
CA ALA A 379 -26.08 3.79 12.79
C ALA A 379 -25.82 2.32 12.40
N TRP A 380 -26.18 1.92 11.19
CA TRP A 380 -25.92 0.57 10.71
C TRP A 380 -24.43 0.24 10.71
N LEU A 381 -23.61 1.12 10.14
CA LEU A 381 -22.16 0.95 10.15
C LEU A 381 -21.55 1.09 11.55
N ASN A 382 -22.16 1.85 12.46
CA ASN A 382 -21.73 1.96 13.86
C ASN A 382 -21.90 0.64 14.61
N ASP A 383 -23.05 0.00 14.47
CA ASP A 383 -23.34 -1.27 15.13
C ASP A 383 -22.42 -2.39 14.60
N ARG A 384 -22.26 -2.50 13.28
CA ARG A 384 -21.35 -3.48 12.66
C ARG A 384 -19.88 -3.20 13.01
N ALA A 385 -19.50 -1.92 13.10
CA ALA A 385 -18.20 -1.51 13.64
C ALA A 385 -18.03 -1.94 15.11
N ALA A 386 -19.08 -1.93 15.93
CA ALA A 386 -19.02 -2.48 17.28
C ALA A 386 -18.81 -3.99 17.25
N THR A 387 -19.54 -4.73 16.41
CA THR A 387 -19.40 -6.18 16.25
C THR A 387 -17.95 -6.58 15.93
N VAL A 388 -17.31 -5.96 14.92
CA VAL A 388 -15.92 -6.32 14.57
C VAL A 388 -14.89 -5.83 15.59
N ARG A 389 -15.18 -4.77 16.35
CA ARG A 389 -14.32 -4.31 17.45
C ARG A 389 -14.34 -5.29 18.63
N GLU A 390 -15.48 -5.93 18.92
CA GLU A 390 -15.54 -7.00 19.92
C GLU A 390 -14.61 -8.17 19.57
N GLU A 391 -14.36 -8.38 18.28
CA GLU A 391 -13.45 -9.39 17.74
C GLU A 391 -12.00 -8.88 17.55
N GLY A 392 -11.71 -7.63 17.93
CA GLY A 392 -10.36 -7.05 17.92
C GLY A 392 -9.98 -6.25 16.67
N PHE A 393 -10.90 -6.02 15.73
CA PHE A 393 -10.62 -5.33 14.47
C PHE A 393 -10.83 -3.81 14.56
N THR A 394 -10.06 -3.07 13.77
CA THR A 394 -10.37 -1.67 13.42
C THR A 394 -11.20 -1.62 12.14
N PRO A 395 -12.40 -1.01 12.15
CA PRO A 395 -13.27 -0.97 10.98
C PRO A 395 -12.78 0.01 9.90
N GLN A 396 -12.89 -0.40 8.64
CA GLN A 396 -12.77 0.40 7.43
C GLN A 396 -14.12 0.45 6.69
N VAL A 397 -14.38 1.56 5.98
CA VAL A 397 -15.58 1.78 5.17
C VAL A 397 -15.24 2.57 3.91
N TRP A 398 -15.98 2.36 2.83
CA TRP A 398 -15.89 3.22 1.65
C TRP A 398 -16.40 4.64 1.94
N ASN A 399 -15.84 5.64 1.23
CA ASN A 399 -16.12 7.05 1.51
C ASN A 399 -17.57 7.46 1.22
N ASP A 400 -18.17 6.97 0.15
CA ASP A 400 -19.50 7.41 -0.29
C ASP A 400 -20.62 6.99 0.67
N GLY A 401 -20.38 6.00 1.53
CA GLY A 401 -21.26 5.65 2.65
C GLY A 401 -21.25 6.63 3.84
N GLN A 402 -20.31 7.59 3.88
CA GLN A 402 -20.15 8.53 4.99
C GLN A 402 -20.67 9.93 4.64
N HIS A 403 -21.96 10.16 4.88
CA HIS A 403 -22.61 11.44 4.55
C HIS A 403 -22.43 12.51 5.64
N PRO A 404 -22.16 13.78 5.29
CA PRO A 404 -22.05 14.87 6.26
C PRO A 404 -23.40 15.31 6.83
N GLY A 405 -23.37 15.90 8.02
CA GLY A 405 -24.48 16.69 8.58
C GLY A 405 -25.69 15.89 9.11
N GLY A 406 -25.51 14.62 9.47
CA GLY A 406 -26.48 13.79 10.19
C GLY A 406 -26.59 14.12 11.69
N VAL A 407 -27.60 13.55 12.35
CA VAL A 407 -27.71 13.50 13.82
C VAL A 407 -26.98 12.32 14.43
N VAL A 408 -26.71 11.26 13.66
CA VAL A 408 -25.87 10.14 14.08
C VAL A 408 -24.44 10.37 13.59
N GLU A 409 -23.51 10.45 14.53
CA GLU A 409 -22.09 10.59 14.22
C GLU A 409 -21.46 9.20 13.98
N PRO A 410 -20.59 9.05 12.97
CA PRO A 410 -19.83 7.83 12.77
C PRO A 410 -18.97 7.48 14.00
N SER A 411 -18.94 6.20 14.36
CA SER A 411 -18.18 5.74 15.53
C SER A 411 -16.67 5.77 15.29
N GLU A 412 -15.91 6.16 16.31
CA GLU A 412 -14.44 6.17 16.33
C GLU A 412 -13.88 5.01 17.19
N PRO A 413 -12.66 4.48 16.89
CA PRO A 413 -11.85 4.75 15.71
C PRO A 413 -12.40 4.04 14.46
N ARG A 414 -12.36 4.71 13.31
CA ARG A 414 -12.72 4.16 11.99
C ARG A 414 -11.85 4.84 10.92
N GLN A 415 -11.59 4.13 9.84
CA GLN A 415 -10.83 4.64 8.69
C GLN A 415 -11.68 4.62 7.43
N VAL A 416 -11.47 5.59 6.55
CA VAL A 416 -12.14 5.65 5.25
C VAL A 416 -11.21 5.17 4.14
N THR A 417 -11.72 4.34 3.24
CA THR A 417 -11.12 3.97 1.96
C THR A 417 -11.73 4.87 0.89
N TYR A 418 -10.93 5.81 0.38
CA TYR A 418 -11.43 6.83 -0.56
C TYR A 418 -11.18 6.37 -2.00
N TRP A 419 -12.25 6.14 -2.78
CA TRP A 419 -12.15 5.61 -4.14
C TRP A 419 -12.53 6.61 -5.23
N THR A 420 -13.74 7.18 -5.18
CA THR A 420 -14.23 8.14 -6.16
C THR A 420 -15.02 9.28 -5.51
N GLY A 421 -15.42 10.23 -6.35
CA GLY A 421 -16.37 11.28 -6.01
C GLY A 421 -17.32 11.56 -7.18
N LYS A 422 -17.67 10.52 -7.94
CA LYS A 422 -18.56 10.62 -9.12
C LYS A 422 -20.04 10.61 -8.72
N GLU A 423 -20.34 10.25 -7.49
CA GLU A 423 -21.67 10.20 -6.88
C GLU A 423 -22.26 11.59 -6.61
N ILE A 424 -23.60 11.66 -6.56
CA ILE A 424 -24.32 12.91 -6.30
C ILE A 424 -24.08 13.31 -4.85
N GLY A 425 -23.54 14.51 -4.63
CA GLY A 425 -23.25 15.00 -3.29
C GLY A 425 -21.98 14.39 -2.67
N ALA A 426 -21.10 13.84 -3.51
CA ALA A 426 -19.77 13.36 -3.13
C ALA A 426 -19.05 14.37 -2.23
N ARG A 427 -18.56 13.87 -1.11
CA ARG A 427 -17.79 14.64 -0.13
C ARG A 427 -16.33 14.70 -0.56
N GLU A 428 -15.71 15.88 -0.49
CA GLU A 428 -14.32 16.04 -0.89
C GLU A 428 -13.35 15.34 0.08
N PRO A 429 -12.23 14.77 -0.40
CA PRO A 429 -11.24 14.13 0.47
C PRO A 429 -10.76 15.02 1.63
N GLU A 430 -10.60 16.32 1.38
CA GLU A 430 -10.13 17.27 2.38
C GLU A 430 -11.15 17.50 3.51
N GLU A 431 -12.43 17.22 3.28
CA GLU A 431 -13.42 17.26 4.35
C GLU A 431 -13.18 16.13 5.36
N TYR A 432 -12.87 14.91 4.88
CA TYR A 432 -12.48 13.78 5.76
C TYR A 432 -11.23 14.13 6.56
N LEU A 433 -10.18 14.60 5.88
CA LEU A 433 -8.90 14.92 6.49
C LEU A 433 -8.99 16.07 7.52
N ARG A 434 -9.90 17.04 7.33
CA ARG A 434 -10.13 18.15 8.29
C ARG A 434 -10.95 17.73 9.49
N GLU A 435 -11.82 16.74 9.34
CA GLU A 435 -12.58 16.13 10.43
C GLU A 435 -11.78 15.09 11.22
N GLY A 436 -10.53 14.81 10.82
CA GLY A 436 -9.63 13.91 11.55
C GLY A 436 -9.73 12.45 11.13
N TRP A 437 -10.40 12.14 10.04
CA TRP A 437 -10.41 10.79 9.48
C TRP A 437 -9.02 10.41 8.96
N GLU A 438 -8.62 9.19 9.27
CA GLU A 438 -7.55 8.53 8.53
C GLU A 438 -8.09 8.05 7.18
N VAL A 439 -7.33 8.28 6.09
CA VAL A 439 -7.72 7.94 4.71
C VAL A 439 -6.74 6.93 4.12
N VAL A 440 -7.27 5.88 3.48
CA VAL A 440 -6.52 5.00 2.57
C VAL A 440 -6.95 5.34 1.15
N ASN A 441 -5.96 5.56 0.28
CA ASN A 441 -6.15 6.01 -1.09
C ASN A 441 -6.43 4.83 -2.04
N LEU A 442 -7.59 4.85 -2.67
CA LEU A 442 -8.01 3.94 -3.72
C LEU A 442 -8.52 4.72 -4.95
N ASN A 443 -7.91 5.88 -5.22
CA ASN A 443 -8.23 6.76 -6.32
C ASN A 443 -8.51 6.00 -7.63
N ASP A 444 -9.72 6.18 -8.16
CA ASP A 444 -10.25 5.45 -9.31
C ASP A 444 -9.60 5.81 -10.66
N GLU A 445 -8.88 6.92 -10.74
CA GLU A 445 -8.16 7.35 -11.95
C GLU A 445 -6.82 6.63 -12.12
N TYR A 446 -6.16 6.27 -11.01
CA TYR A 446 -4.82 5.69 -11.00
C TYR A 446 -4.73 4.28 -10.44
N LEU A 447 -5.68 3.85 -9.61
CA LEU A 447 -5.55 2.63 -8.82
C LEU A 447 -6.66 1.59 -9.06
N TYR A 448 -7.56 1.82 -10.02
CA TYR A 448 -8.70 0.92 -10.29
C TYR A 448 -8.54 0.12 -11.57
N TYR A 449 -8.19 -1.16 -11.44
CA TYR A 449 -8.17 -2.13 -12.54
C TYR A 449 -9.55 -2.81 -12.68
N VAL A 450 -10.46 -2.16 -13.40
CA VAL A 450 -11.85 -2.66 -13.58
C VAL A 450 -11.99 -3.48 -14.86
N LEU A 451 -12.31 -4.77 -14.72
CA LEU A 451 -12.39 -5.69 -15.85
C LEU A 451 -13.44 -5.26 -16.86
N GLY A 452 -13.00 -5.12 -18.11
CA GLY A 452 -13.81 -4.71 -19.26
C GLY A 452 -14.06 -3.21 -19.34
N GLU A 453 -13.47 -2.39 -18.46
CA GLU A 453 -13.53 -0.93 -18.50
C GLU A 453 -14.97 -0.35 -18.61
N PRO A 454 -15.96 -0.86 -17.82
CA PRO A 454 -17.29 -0.26 -17.79
C PRO A 454 -17.24 1.16 -17.22
N ASN A 455 -18.33 1.93 -17.37
CA ASN A 455 -18.50 3.23 -16.72
C ASN A 455 -17.37 4.25 -16.99
N GLN A 456 -16.69 4.13 -18.13
CA GLN A 456 -15.55 4.98 -18.54
C GLN A 456 -14.31 4.82 -17.65
N PHE A 457 -14.20 3.74 -16.89
CA PHE A 457 -12.92 3.37 -16.28
C PHE A 457 -11.89 3.06 -17.36
N THR A 458 -10.62 3.30 -17.05
CA THR A 458 -9.49 2.92 -17.90
C THR A 458 -8.51 2.15 -17.05
N TYR A 459 -7.94 1.06 -17.58
CA TYR A 459 -6.97 0.29 -16.82
C TYR A 459 -5.79 1.19 -16.39
N PRO A 460 -5.38 1.13 -15.12
CA PRO A 460 -4.25 1.89 -14.63
C PRO A 460 -2.98 1.32 -15.27
N THR A 461 -2.07 2.21 -15.63
CA THR A 461 -0.75 1.81 -16.10
C THR A 461 0.27 2.10 -15.01
N GLY A 462 1.30 1.25 -14.93
CA GLY A 462 2.42 1.53 -14.03
C GLY A 462 3.11 2.85 -14.37
N GLU A 463 3.14 3.25 -15.64
CA GLU A 463 3.71 4.52 -16.11
C GLU A 463 3.01 5.71 -15.47
N ARG A 464 1.67 5.76 -15.55
CA ARG A 464 0.88 6.85 -14.96
C ARG A 464 1.02 6.91 -13.45
N ILE A 465 0.99 5.77 -12.77
CA ILE A 465 1.20 5.73 -11.31
C ILE A 465 2.60 6.25 -10.95
N TYR A 466 3.61 5.83 -11.70
CA TYR A 466 5.00 6.18 -11.43
C TYR A 466 5.27 7.67 -11.67
N GLU A 467 4.82 8.21 -12.81
CA GLU A 467 5.12 9.56 -13.27
C GLU A 467 4.17 10.63 -12.75
N GLU A 468 2.88 10.33 -12.58
CA GLU A 468 1.85 11.35 -12.31
C GLU A 468 1.28 11.25 -10.89
N TRP A 469 1.05 10.05 -10.38
CA TRP A 469 0.36 9.87 -9.10
C TRP A 469 1.27 10.08 -7.89
N THR A 470 0.71 10.52 -6.77
CA THR A 470 1.35 10.49 -5.45
C THR A 470 0.29 10.15 -4.40
N PRO A 471 0.67 9.72 -3.17
CA PRO A 471 -0.31 9.44 -2.13
C PRO A 471 -1.27 10.60 -1.81
N ALA A 472 -0.86 11.85 -2.08
CA ALA A 472 -1.68 13.04 -1.89
C ALA A 472 -2.82 13.20 -2.91
N VAL A 473 -2.77 12.50 -4.05
CA VAL A 473 -3.82 12.53 -5.09
C VAL A 473 -4.92 11.54 -4.71
N LEU A 474 -5.86 11.99 -3.86
CA LEU A 474 -6.97 11.18 -3.34
C LEU A 474 -8.15 11.08 -4.33
N ARG A 475 -8.35 12.10 -5.18
CA ARG A 475 -9.43 12.14 -6.18
C ARG A 475 -8.96 12.82 -7.46
N GLY A 476 -9.32 12.27 -8.62
CA GLY A 476 -8.89 12.80 -9.92
C GLY A 476 -7.36 12.82 -10.02
N THR A 477 -6.79 13.93 -10.50
CA THR A 477 -5.35 14.06 -10.79
C THR A 477 -4.63 15.12 -9.95
N GLU A 478 -5.35 15.86 -9.11
CA GLU A 478 -4.77 16.94 -8.32
C GLU A 478 -4.54 16.49 -6.87
N PRO A 479 -3.40 16.85 -6.25
CA PRO A 479 -3.14 16.52 -4.86
C PRO A 479 -3.97 17.40 -3.92
N VAL A 480 -4.32 16.85 -2.75
CA VAL A 480 -4.78 17.67 -1.62
C VAL A 480 -3.66 18.61 -1.14
N PRO A 481 -3.97 19.70 -0.41
CA PRO A 481 -2.94 20.58 0.16
C PRO A 481 -1.89 19.84 1.00
N ASP A 482 -0.63 20.26 0.91
CA ASP A 482 0.52 19.60 1.55
C ASP A 482 0.33 19.41 3.07
N GLU A 483 -0.33 20.36 3.75
CA GLU A 483 -0.61 20.27 5.18
C GLU A 483 -1.59 19.14 5.57
N LEU A 484 -2.33 18.59 4.60
CA LEU A 484 -3.23 17.46 4.77
C LEU A 484 -2.64 16.14 4.25
N ALA A 485 -1.53 16.18 3.51
CA ALA A 485 -0.97 15.04 2.78
C ALA A 485 -0.07 14.12 3.63
N GLY A 486 0.11 14.41 4.92
CA GLY A 486 1.00 13.68 5.82
C GLY A 486 0.62 12.21 6.03
N PRO A 487 1.60 11.32 6.33
CA PRO A 487 1.38 9.89 6.54
C PRO A 487 0.56 9.56 7.79
N ASP A 488 0.36 10.51 8.70
CA ASP A 488 -0.56 10.44 9.84
C ASP A 488 -2.03 10.57 9.44
N ARG A 489 -2.34 11.20 8.30
CA ARG A 489 -3.71 11.38 7.81
C ARG A 489 -4.01 10.51 6.60
N ILE A 490 -3.13 10.53 5.60
CA ILE A 490 -3.20 9.64 4.44
C ILE A 490 -2.29 8.46 4.71
N ARG A 491 -2.89 7.34 5.15
CA ARG A 491 -2.14 6.18 5.68
C ARG A 491 -1.51 5.34 4.59
N GLY A 492 -1.91 5.53 3.34
CA GLY A 492 -1.29 4.95 2.15
C GLY A 492 -2.31 4.65 1.07
N GLY A 493 -2.17 3.52 0.36
CA GLY A 493 -3.08 3.21 -0.74
C GLY A 493 -3.03 1.76 -1.23
N ARG A 494 -4.01 1.40 -2.06
CA ARG A 494 -4.18 0.05 -2.60
C ARG A 494 -4.57 0.10 -4.07
N LEU A 495 -3.92 -0.74 -4.89
CA LEU A 495 -4.40 -1.05 -6.24
C LEU A 495 -5.61 -1.98 -6.10
N ALA A 496 -6.75 -1.65 -6.70
CA ALA A 496 -7.96 -2.47 -6.67
C ALA A 496 -8.18 -3.16 -8.01
N VAL A 497 -8.47 -4.47 -7.97
CA VAL A 497 -9.00 -5.21 -9.11
C VAL A 497 -10.48 -5.45 -8.87
N TRP A 498 -11.30 -4.85 -9.72
CA TRP A 498 -12.75 -5.04 -9.73
C TRP A 498 -13.15 -5.88 -10.94
N CYS A 499 -14.02 -6.85 -10.73
CA CYS A 499 -14.35 -7.88 -11.71
C CYS A 499 -15.76 -7.74 -12.30
N ASP A 500 -16.24 -6.51 -12.47
CA ASP A 500 -17.55 -6.13 -13.02
C ASP A 500 -17.94 -6.94 -14.26
N LEU A 501 -17.04 -6.99 -15.25
CA LEU A 501 -17.17 -7.87 -16.41
C LEU A 501 -16.18 -9.04 -16.25
N SER A 502 -16.49 -9.96 -15.33
CA SER A 502 -15.60 -11.05 -14.90
C SER A 502 -15.05 -11.95 -16.02
N GLY A 503 -15.77 -12.03 -17.14
CA GLY A 503 -15.36 -12.76 -18.35
C GLY A 503 -14.45 -11.98 -19.32
N ALA A 504 -14.17 -10.71 -19.06
CA ALA A 504 -13.35 -9.87 -19.95
C ALA A 504 -11.87 -10.28 -19.99
N GLN A 505 -11.37 -10.89 -18.90
CA GLN A 505 -10.00 -11.38 -18.80
C GLN A 505 -9.91 -12.71 -18.03
N THR A 506 -8.93 -13.54 -18.38
CA THR A 506 -8.50 -14.67 -17.54
C THR A 506 -7.74 -14.18 -16.30
N THR A 507 -7.66 -15.02 -15.27
CA THR A 507 -6.88 -14.76 -14.05
C THR A 507 -5.41 -14.45 -14.35
N GLU A 508 -4.82 -15.05 -15.37
CA GLU A 508 -3.43 -14.80 -15.80
C GLU A 508 -3.29 -13.47 -16.57
N GLN A 509 -4.32 -13.07 -17.30
CA GLN A 509 -4.36 -11.75 -17.93
C GLN A 509 -4.43 -10.66 -16.86
N VAL A 510 -5.24 -10.86 -15.82
CA VAL A 510 -5.30 -9.96 -14.65
C VAL A 510 -3.92 -9.86 -13.99
N ALA A 511 -3.29 -10.98 -13.64
CA ALA A 511 -1.96 -10.99 -13.02
C ALA A 511 -0.92 -10.23 -13.87
N ARG A 512 -0.92 -10.44 -15.20
CA ARG A 512 -0.03 -9.71 -16.12
C ARG A 512 -0.36 -8.21 -16.17
N GLY A 513 -1.64 -7.86 -16.16
CA GLY A 513 -2.12 -6.48 -16.25
C GLY A 513 -1.75 -5.65 -15.04
N ILE A 514 -1.82 -6.23 -13.84
CA ILE A 514 -1.52 -5.54 -12.58
C ILE A 514 -0.04 -5.54 -12.21
N ARG A 515 0.79 -6.36 -12.88
CA ARG A 515 2.22 -6.51 -12.57
C ARG A 515 2.91 -5.16 -12.41
N MET A 516 2.97 -4.35 -13.47
CA MET A 516 3.67 -3.07 -13.44
C MET A 516 2.99 -1.99 -12.58
N PRO A 517 1.65 -1.88 -12.55
CA PRO A 517 0.95 -1.04 -11.58
C PRO A 517 1.34 -1.32 -10.12
N LEU A 518 1.47 -2.58 -9.69
CA LEU A 518 1.89 -2.94 -8.33
C LEU A 518 3.32 -2.46 -8.01
N ARG A 519 4.28 -2.59 -8.95
CA ARG A 519 5.65 -2.09 -8.75
C ARG A 519 5.69 -0.58 -8.60
N ALA A 520 4.95 0.13 -9.45
CA ALA A 520 4.86 1.58 -9.38
C ALA A 520 4.21 2.03 -8.07
N LEU A 521 3.11 1.39 -7.65
CA LEU A 521 2.46 1.68 -6.37
C LEU A 521 3.42 1.46 -5.19
N ALA A 522 4.09 0.30 -5.15
CA ALA A 522 5.06 -0.02 -4.11
C ALA A 522 6.18 1.03 -4.02
N GLN A 523 6.74 1.43 -5.16
CA GLN A 523 7.75 2.48 -5.22
C GLN A 523 7.27 3.79 -4.59
N LYS A 524 6.05 4.22 -4.91
CA LYS A 524 5.48 5.51 -4.51
C LYS A 524 4.99 5.55 -3.07
N LEU A 525 4.62 4.40 -2.51
CA LEU A 525 4.21 4.26 -1.11
C LEU A 525 5.39 4.00 -0.15
N TRP A 526 6.52 3.53 -0.67
CA TRP A 526 7.71 3.24 0.12
C TRP A 526 8.68 4.43 0.18
N ASN A 527 9.03 5.00 -0.97
CA ASN A 527 9.99 6.10 -1.05
C ASN A 527 9.28 7.38 -1.52
N PRO A 528 9.22 8.43 -0.69
CA PRO A 528 8.52 9.66 -1.04
C PRO A 528 9.35 10.57 -1.96
N ALA A 529 10.62 10.24 -2.21
CA ALA A 529 11.45 11.01 -3.13
C ALA A 529 10.95 10.85 -4.57
N PRO A 530 11.07 11.89 -5.41
CA PRO A 530 10.84 11.75 -6.84
C PRO A 530 11.69 10.59 -7.41
N PRO A 531 11.10 9.70 -8.21
CA PRO A 531 11.85 8.59 -8.77
C PRO A 531 13.03 9.07 -9.63
N VAL A 532 14.19 8.41 -9.48
CA VAL A 532 15.43 8.80 -10.17
C VAL A 532 15.49 8.26 -11.60
N LEU A 533 14.95 7.05 -11.82
CA LEU A 533 14.88 6.43 -13.14
C LEU A 533 13.68 6.98 -13.92
N ASP A 534 13.84 7.13 -15.23
CA ASP A 534 12.68 7.29 -16.12
C ASP A 534 11.89 5.97 -16.22
N TRP A 535 10.67 6.04 -16.77
CA TRP A 535 9.80 4.87 -16.85
C TRP A 535 10.42 3.67 -17.59
N PRO A 536 11.05 3.82 -18.77
CA PRO A 536 11.70 2.71 -19.45
C PRO A 536 12.77 2.02 -18.59
N ALA A 537 13.64 2.79 -17.93
CA ALA A 537 14.68 2.24 -17.06
C ALA A 537 14.11 1.60 -15.79
N PHE A 538 13.05 2.18 -15.20
CA PHE A 538 12.35 1.59 -14.06
C PHE A 538 11.72 0.24 -14.43
N ARG A 539 11.10 0.14 -15.60
CA ARG A 539 10.52 -1.12 -16.08
C ARG A 539 11.60 -2.20 -16.29
N GLU A 540 12.71 -1.83 -16.92
CA GLU A 540 13.84 -2.76 -17.09
C GLU A 540 14.43 -3.21 -15.76
N LEU A 541 14.51 -2.32 -14.76
CA LEU A 541 14.92 -2.67 -13.40
C LEU A 541 13.92 -3.66 -12.77
N ALA A 542 12.62 -3.34 -12.81
CA ALA A 542 11.56 -4.18 -12.27
C ALA A 542 11.53 -5.59 -12.91
N ASP A 543 11.81 -5.71 -14.20
CA ASP A 543 11.92 -7.01 -14.91
C ASP A 543 13.12 -7.85 -14.43
N ARG A 544 14.19 -7.21 -13.93
CA ARG A 544 15.38 -7.92 -13.42
C ARG A 544 15.26 -8.34 -11.97
N VAL A 545 14.61 -7.51 -11.13
CA VAL A 545 14.65 -7.70 -9.67
C VAL A 545 13.39 -8.33 -9.08
N THR A 546 12.23 -8.27 -9.78
CA THR A 546 10.92 -8.69 -9.27
C THR A 546 10.10 -9.60 -10.18
#